data_AF-A0A353LVZ0-F1
#
_entry.id   AF-A0A353LVZ0-F1
#
_cell.length_a   1.000
_cell.length_b   1.000
_cell.length_c   1.000
_cell.angle_alpha   90.00
_cell.angle_beta   90.00
_cell.angle_gamma   90.00
#
_symmetry.space_group_name_H-M   'P 1'
#
loop_
_entity.id
_entity.type
_entity.pdbx_description
1 polymer ?
#
loop_
_entity_poly.entity_id
_entity_poly.type
_entity_poly.pdbx_seq_one_letter_code
_entity_poly.pdbx_strand_id
1 'polypeptide(L)'
;MEERAWTFLQGEAEVLVPTVLTTAGEHVLMVEAEGNTYSFELVVLPAAPARLRLIEFSDQGTANSPLSGPPTVVLVDEFGNTIIENNHLITVAVPGGFVSGTERVLTNSEGRAEFPDLTLHEGAYNLTFTYANLAGVSPLLVIGYEGSGEEHSPYLIHNLYGLNAIREDLTAHYRLANDIDASATAETDSPYWHSGHGWEPIGDFAGTLKGDHADSIYGIHDLFIHRPDSNRVALFASIAPSGAVSDVHLVSANITGKNVVGSLTGSNYGQITGCVAAETEVRGAADVGGLVGYNSGSITRSSATGNTTGLGLSLS
;
A
#
# COMPACT_ATOMS: atom_id res chain seq x y z
N MET A 1 47.86 0.80 -10.90
CA MET A 1 49.16 1.24 -10.35
C MET A 1 49.99 1.73 -11.52
N GLU A 2 50.24 3.05 -11.60
CA GLU A 2 51.31 3.56 -12.47
C GLU A 2 52.62 3.47 -11.68
N GLU A 3 53.58 2.73 -12.21
CA GLU A 3 54.95 2.70 -11.72
C GLU A 3 55.62 4.02 -12.15
N ARG A 4 56.05 4.86 -11.19
CA ARG A 4 56.78 6.10 -11.49
C ARG A 4 58.05 6.16 -10.66
N ALA A 5 59.17 6.42 -11.34
CA ALA A 5 60.45 6.68 -10.71
C ALA A 5 60.48 8.10 -10.12
N TRP A 6 60.95 8.24 -8.88
CA TRP A 6 61.04 9.52 -8.16
C TRP A 6 62.48 9.82 -7.75
N THR A 7 62.87 11.09 -7.81
CA THR A 7 64.21 11.57 -7.41
C THR A 7 64.13 12.32 -6.08
N PHE A 8 65.01 11.95 -5.15
CA PHE A 8 65.15 12.57 -3.82
C PHE A 8 65.91 13.90 -3.93
N LEU A 9 65.42 14.95 -3.26
CA LEU A 9 66.16 16.21 -3.07
C LEU A 9 66.51 16.33 -1.58
N GLN A 10 67.80 16.42 -1.24
CA GLN A 10 68.29 16.54 0.14
C GLN A 10 67.87 15.41 1.11
N GLY A 11 67.60 14.20 0.59
CA GLY A 11 67.20 13.05 1.42
C GLY A 11 65.70 12.96 1.71
N GLU A 12 64.90 13.89 1.20
CA GLU A 12 63.44 13.84 1.23
C GLU A 12 62.90 13.44 -0.15
N ALA A 13 61.90 12.56 -0.16
CA ALA A 13 61.06 12.30 -1.34
C ALA A 13 59.63 12.72 -1.00
N GLU A 14 59.12 13.68 -1.77
CA GLU A 14 57.71 14.06 -1.74
C GLU A 14 56.96 13.25 -2.80
N VAL A 15 56.03 12.41 -2.37
CA VAL A 15 55.20 11.61 -3.26
C VAL A 15 53.82 12.24 -3.34
N LEU A 16 53.57 12.95 -4.45
CA LEU A 16 52.24 13.38 -4.82
C LEU A 16 51.50 12.20 -5.45
N VAL A 17 50.48 11.67 -4.75
CA VAL A 17 49.57 10.68 -5.32
C VAL A 17 48.72 11.39 -6.38
N PRO A 18 48.93 11.14 -7.68
CA PRO A 18 48.36 11.97 -8.74
C PRO A 18 46.88 11.64 -9.01
N THR A 19 46.42 10.47 -8.56
CA THR A 19 45.05 10.00 -8.70
C THR A 19 44.32 10.19 -7.37
N VAL A 20 43.18 10.89 -7.42
CA VAL A 20 42.27 10.99 -6.29
C VAL A 20 41.82 9.57 -5.91
N LEU A 21 41.96 9.22 -4.63
CA LEU A 21 41.44 7.97 -4.09
C LEU A 21 39.93 8.08 -3.98
N THR A 22 39.21 7.32 -4.80
CA THR A 22 37.74 7.35 -4.86
C THR A 22 37.08 6.22 -4.08
N THR A 23 37.85 5.24 -3.60
CA THR A 23 37.34 4.09 -2.85
C THR A 23 37.64 4.30 -1.37
N ALA A 24 36.60 4.33 -0.53
CA ALA A 24 36.77 4.38 0.92
C ALA A 24 37.22 3.03 1.47
N GLY A 25 37.84 3.05 2.65
CA GLY A 25 38.32 1.87 3.36
C GLY A 25 39.79 1.96 3.75
N GLU A 26 40.33 0.82 4.18
CA GLU A 26 41.74 0.66 4.48
C GLU A 26 42.53 0.40 3.20
N HIS A 27 43.55 1.23 2.98
CA HIS A 27 44.49 1.11 1.88
C HIS A 27 45.89 0.97 2.44
N VAL A 28 46.75 0.28 1.69
CA VAL A 28 48.17 0.19 2.02
C VAL A 28 48.96 0.82 0.88
N LEU A 29 49.65 1.91 1.19
CA LEU A 29 50.63 2.49 0.29
C LEU A 29 51.94 1.73 0.45
N MET A 30 52.41 1.10 -0.62
CA MET A 30 53.74 0.47 -0.63
C MET A 30 54.74 1.37 -1.36
N VAL A 31 55.89 1.60 -0.74
CA VAL A 31 57.00 2.35 -1.30
C VAL A 31 58.22 1.44 -1.34
N GLU A 32 58.83 1.30 -2.51
CA GLU A 32 60.09 0.59 -2.67
C GLU A 32 61.24 1.57 -2.84
N ALA A 33 62.26 1.46 -1.99
CA ALA A 33 63.45 2.30 -2.04
C ALA A 33 64.70 1.46 -1.76
N GLU A 34 65.68 1.53 -2.66
CA GLU A 34 66.97 0.83 -2.54
C GLU A 34 66.86 -0.69 -2.27
N GLY A 35 65.83 -1.34 -2.82
CA GLY A 35 65.57 -2.77 -2.62
C GLY A 35 64.85 -3.14 -1.33
N ASN A 36 64.42 -2.15 -0.53
CA ASN A 36 63.56 -2.34 0.64
C ASN A 36 62.12 -1.90 0.34
N THR A 37 61.14 -2.59 0.94
CA THR A 37 59.72 -2.24 0.85
C THR A 37 59.25 -1.65 2.17
N TYR A 38 58.57 -0.51 2.11
CA TYR A 38 57.94 0.17 3.23
C TYR A 38 56.43 0.22 3.00
N SER A 39 55.65 -0.08 4.02
CA SER A 39 54.18 -0.04 3.97
C SER A 39 53.64 1.04 4.88
N PHE A 40 52.66 1.80 4.39
CA PHE A 40 51.96 2.82 5.14
C PHE A 40 50.46 2.56 5.05
N GLU A 41 49.81 2.40 6.20
CA GLU A 41 48.36 2.28 6.27
C GLU A 41 47.72 3.65 6.05
N LEU A 42 46.69 3.68 5.22
CA LEU A 42 45.91 4.86 4.88
C LEU A 42 44.43 4.53 4.97
N VAL A 43 43.71 5.22 5.83
CA VAL A 43 42.25 5.13 5.89
C VAL A 43 41.66 6.24 5.03
N VAL A 44 40.96 5.84 3.96
CA VAL A 44 40.18 6.77 3.14
C VAL A 44 38.75 6.74 3.64
N LEU A 45 38.27 7.86 4.16
CA LEU A 45 36.87 7.99 4.58
C LEU A 45 35.98 8.28 3.35
N PRO A 46 34.72 7.83 3.36
CA PRO A 46 33.73 8.27 2.38
C PRO A 46 33.63 9.80 2.35
N ALA A 47 33.30 10.35 1.18
CA ALA A 47 32.93 11.76 1.08
C ALA A 47 31.53 12.00 1.69
N ALA A 48 31.09 13.26 1.67
CA ALA A 48 29.79 13.63 2.22
C ALA A 48 28.62 12.87 1.55
N PRO A 49 27.50 12.66 2.27
CA PRO A 49 26.34 11.97 1.71
C PRO A 49 25.82 12.61 0.44
N ALA A 50 25.76 11.83 -0.64
CA ALA A 50 25.30 12.29 -1.96
C ALA A 50 23.95 11.68 -2.36
N ARG A 51 23.64 10.45 -1.93
CA ARG A 51 22.33 9.80 -2.19
C ARG A 51 22.01 8.72 -1.16
N LEU A 52 20.73 8.36 -1.06
CA LEU A 52 20.28 7.16 -0.36
C LEU A 52 20.38 5.95 -1.29
N ARG A 53 20.64 4.78 -0.71
CA ARG A 53 20.57 3.49 -1.41
C ARG A 53 19.83 2.48 -0.54
N LEU A 54 18.73 1.95 -1.06
CA LEU A 54 18.00 0.84 -0.47
C LEU A 54 18.77 -0.46 -0.76
N ILE A 55 19.15 -1.20 0.28
CA ILE A 55 19.97 -2.43 0.17
C ILE A 55 19.21 -3.70 0.53
N GLU A 56 18.09 -3.58 1.25
CA GLU A 56 17.19 -4.68 1.57
C GLU A 56 15.75 -4.16 1.54
N PHE A 57 14.87 -4.85 0.81
CA PHE A 57 13.46 -4.50 0.65
C PHE A 57 12.68 -5.63 -0.03
N SER A 58 11.52 -5.98 0.52
CA SER A 58 10.51 -6.80 -0.14
C SER A 58 9.47 -5.90 -0.79
N ASP A 59 9.12 -6.16 -2.05
CA ASP A 59 8.06 -5.43 -2.77
C ASP A 59 6.65 -5.95 -2.45
N GLN A 60 6.56 -7.02 -1.65
CA GLN A 60 5.31 -7.60 -1.15
C GLN A 60 5.32 -7.67 0.38
N GLY A 61 4.15 -7.50 0.99
CA GLY A 61 3.92 -7.70 2.41
C GLY A 61 2.51 -8.17 2.71
N THR A 62 2.25 -8.44 3.99
CA THR A 62 0.96 -8.89 4.51
C THR A 62 0.44 -7.85 5.50
N ALA A 63 -0.85 -7.51 5.41
CA ALA A 63 -1.48 -6.54 6.30
C ALA A 63 -1.22 -6.89 7.77
N ASN A 64 -1.01 -5.87 8.60
CA ASN A 64 -0.71 -5.97 10.05
C ASN A 64 0.52 -6.83 10.43
N SER A 65 1.31 -7.27 9.45
CA SER A 65 2.56 -8.00 9.70
C SER A 65 3.76 -7.08 9.45
N PRO A 66 4.85 -7.17 10.25
CA PRO A 66 6.08 -6.46 9.95
C PRO A 66 6.60 -6.80 8.55
N LEU A 67 7.10 -5.79 7.84
CA LEU A 67 7.69 -5.99 6.51
C LEU A 67 8.85 -6.99 6.58
N SER A 68 8.80 -8.02 5.73
CA SER A 68 9.85 -9.04 5.64
C SER A 68 11.11 -8.49 4.98
N GLY A 69 12.29 -8.94 5.42
CA GLY A 69 13.57 -8.41 4.96
C GLY A 69 13.62 -6.91 5.23
N PRO A 70 13.69 -6.51 6.51
CA PRO A 70 13.24 -5.21 6.96
C PRO A 70 13.90 -4.12 6.11
N PRO A 71 13.13 -3.14 5.59
CA PRO A 71 13.69 -2.16 4.69
C PRO A 71 14.94 -1.53 5.28
N THR A 72 16.04 -1.61 4.53
CA THR A 72 17.35 -1.17 5.01
C THR A 72 17.95 -0.18 4.05
N VAL A 73 18.25 1.01 4.56
CA VAL A 73 18.81 2.12 3.78
C VAL A 73 20.20 2.45 4.28
N VAL A 74 21.09 2.72 3.34
CA VAL A 74 22.42 3.28 3.59
C VAL A 74 22.58 4.61 2.85
N LEU A 75 23.46 5.46 3.36
CA LEU A 75 23.92 6.63 2.64
C LEU A 75 25.16 6.27 1.83
N VAL A 76 25.25 6.81 0.61
CA VAL A 76 26.45 6.67 -0.21
C VAL A 76 26.93 8.03 -0.71
N ASP A 77 28.24 8.15 -0.84
CA ASP A 77 28.88 9.34 -1.39
C ASP A 77 28.80 9.38 -2.93
N GLU A 78 29.40 10.41 -3.54
CA GLU A 78 29.42 10.60 -4.99
C GLU A 78 30.21 9.51 -5.75
N PHE A 79 31.11 8.81 -5.07
CA PHE A 79 31.92 7.73 -5.62
C PHE A 79 31.30 6.33 -5.40
N GLY A 80 30.17 6.26 -4.67
CA GLY A 80 29.44 5.03 -4.38
C GLY A 80 29.90 4.31 -3.11
N ASN A 81 30.75 4.93 -2.29
CA ASN A 81 31.15 4.38 -1.00
C ASN A 81 30.01 4.53 0.02
N THR A 82 29.78 3.48 0.81
CA THR A 82 28.84 3.55 1.94
C THR A 82 29.41 4.39 3.06
N ILE A 83 28.58 5.27 3.61
CA ILE A 83 28.93 6.09 4.76
C ILE A 83 28.64 5.27 6.01
N ILE A 84 29.71 4.94 6.74
CA ILE A 84 29.69 4.10 7.94
C ILE A 84 29.61 4.92 9.24
N GLU A 85 29.34 6.22 9.12
CA GLU A 85 29.13 7.09 10.27
C GLU A 85 27.75 6.84 10.91
N ASN A 86 27.73 6.77 12.23
CA ASN A 86 26.50 6.56 13.00
C ASN A 86 25.71 7.87 13.10
N ASN A 87 24.46 7.77 13.52
CA ASN A 87 23.60 8.90 13.86
C ASN A 87 23.13 9.75 12.67
N HIS A 88 23.12 9.21 11.45
CA HIS A 88 22.35 9.80 10.36
C HIS A 88 20.88 9.40 10.49
N LEU A 89 20.00 10.39 10.64
CA LEU A 89 18.57 10.16 10.82
C LEU A 89 17.86 9.96 9.49
N ILE A 90 17.49 8.72 9.18
CA ILE A 90 16.67 8.36 8.04
C ILE A 90 15.21 8.34 8.47
N THR A 91 14.33 8.91 7.64
CA THR A 91 12.88 8.87 7.85
C THR A 91 12.21 8.12 6.70
N VAL A 92 11.25 7.27 7.01
CA VAL A 92 10.38 6.60 6.04
C VAL A 92 8.96 7.15 6.17
N ALA A 93 8.24 7.28 5.06
CA ALA A 93 6.85 7.72 5.03
C ALA A 93 6.05 7.01 3.93
N VAL A 94 4.75 6.88 4.15
CA VAL A 94 3.77 6.50 3.13
C VAL A 94 2.60 7.47 3.12
N PRO A 95 1.90 7.63 1.98
CA PRO A 95 0.58 8.25 1.97
C PRO A 95 -0.35 7.52 2.95
N GLY A 96 -1.02 8.26 3.82
CA GLY A 96 -1.93 7.70 4.84
C GLY A 96 -1.25 7.23 6.14
N GLY A 97 0.08 7.18 6.20
CA GLY A 97 0.82 6.74 7.39
C GLY A 97 0.87 5.22 7.59
N PHE A 98 1.65 4.80 8.58
CA PHE A 98 1.76 3.39 8.97
C PHE A 98 0.70 3.03 10.01
N VAL A 99 0.34 1.74 10.07
CA VAL A 99 -0.49 1.20 11.16
C VAL A 99 0.30 1.22 12.46
N SER A 100 1.55 0.75 12.41
CA SER A 100 2.53 0.86 13.48
C SER A 100 3.95 0.82 12.92
N GLY A 101 4.92 1.14 13.78
CA GLY A 101 6.33 0.95 13.51
C GLY A 101 7.15 2.21 13.73
N THR A 102 8.46 2.05 13.64
CA THR A 102 9.43 3.12 13.88
C THR A 102 9.76 3.82 12.57
N GLU A 103 9.18 5.00 12.34
CA GLU A 103 9.35 5.74 11.08
C GLU A 103 10.68 6.51 10.97
N ARG A 104 11.45 6.60 12.07
CA ARG A 104 12.66 7.41 12.17
C ARG A 104 13.77 6.59 12.81
N VAL A 105 14.80 6.26 12.03
CA VAL A 105 15.88 5.38 12.45
C VAL A 105 17.22 6.05 12.21
N LEU A 106 18.11 5.97 13.22
CA LEU A 106 19.50 6.40 13.09
C LEU A 106 20.34 5.27 12.47
N THR A 107 21.30 5.62 11.61
CA THR A 107 22.28 4.65 11.12
C THR A 107 23.07 4.02 12.27
N ASN A 108 23.23 2.69 12.23
CA ASN A 108 24.03 1.91 13.16
C ASN A 108 25.55 2.00 12.85
N SER A 109 26.37 1.22 13.57
CA SER A 109 27.83 1.12 13.37
C SER A 109 28.30 0.66 12.00
N GLU A 110 27.39 0.17 11.17
CA GLU A 110 27.66 -0.25 9.79
C GLU A 110 27.10 0.75 8.76
N GLY A 111 26.58 1.90 9.21
CA GLY A 111 25.94 2.88 8.33
C GLY A 111 24.54 2.50 7.86
N ARG A 112 23.90 1.49 8.47
CA ARG A 112 22.57 0.97 8.08
C ARG A 112 21.47 1.56 8.96
N ALA A 113 20.40 2.02 8.32
CA ALA A 113 19.13 2.32 8.98
C ALA A 113 18.12 1.23 8.62
N GLU A 114 17.74 0.42 9.60
CA GLU A 114 16.86 -0.75 9.46
C GLU A 114 15.48 -0.44 10.06
N PHE A 115 14.41 -0.81 9.35
CA PHE A 115 13.03 -0.53 9.74
C PHE A 115 12.26 -1.84 10.02
N PRO A 116 12.43 -2.47 11.20
CA PRO A 116 12.00 -3.85 11.43
C PRO A 116 10.53 -4.04 11.79
N ASP A 117 9.81 -2.97 12.11
CA ASP A 117 8.51 -3.01 12.78
C ASP A 117 7.41 -2.24 12.04
N LEU A 118 7.68 -1.83 10.79
CA LEU A 118 6.69 -1.16 9.94
C LEU A 118 5.57 -2.13 9.57
N THR A 119 4.33 -1.72 9.83
CA THR A 119 3.13 -2.45 9.44
C THR A 119 2.17 -1.53 8.69
N LEU A 120 1.42 -2.10 7.76
CA LEU A 120 0.48 -1.40 6.88
C LEU A 120 -0.79 -2.25 6.74
N HIS A 121 -1.88 -1.61 6.32
CA HIS A 121 -3.06 -2.32 5.82
C HIS A 121 -2.93 -2.59 4.32
N GLU A 122 -3.94 -3.23 3.72
CA GLU A 122 -3.93 -3.60 2.31
C GLU A 122 -3.77 -2.36 1.42
N GLY A 123 -3.04 -2.49 0.32
CA GLY A 123 -2.87 -1.40 -0.64
C GLY A 123 -1.54 -1.41 -1.39
N ALA A 124 -1.39 -0.48 -2.31
CA ALA A 124 -0.14 -0.23 -3.03
C ALA A 124 0.44 1.12 -2.60
N TYR A 125 1.68 1.12 -2.13
CA TYR A 125 2.32 2.25 -1.48
C TYR A 125 3.66 2.59 -2.13
N ASN A 126 3.96 3.88 -2.28
CA ASN A 126 5.32 4.35 -2.56
C ASN A 126 6.01 4.67 -1.24
N LEU A 127 6.85 3.73 -0.76
CA LEU A 127 7.52 3.82 0.54
C LEU A 127 8.69 4.81 0.46
N THR A 128 8.52 6.03 0.94
CA THR A 128 9.48 7.12 0.67
C THR A 128 10.48 7.27 1.81
N PHE A 129 11.75 6.95 1.52
CA PHE A 129 12.89 7.16 2.41
C PHE A 129 13.57 8.49 2.14
N THR A 130 13.88 9.23 3.20
CA THR A 130 14.44 10.58 3.13
C THR A 130 15.58 10.79 4.11
N TYR A 131 16.51 11.66 3.72
CA TYR A 131 17.62 12.12 4.56
C TYR A 131 17.98 13.56 4.18
N ALA A 132 17.90 14.47 5.16
CA ALA A 132 18.19 15.89 4.99
C ALA A 132 17.53 16.48 3.71
N ASN A 133 18.33 17.04 2.79
CA ASN A 133 17.87 17.62 1.53
C ASN A 133 18.20 16.74 0.31
N LEU A 134 18.59 15.48 0.51
CA LEU A 134 18.86 14.57 -0.60
C LEU A 134 17.57 14.11 -1.26
N ALA A 135 17.66 13.76 -2.55
CA ALA A 135 16.54 13.13 -3.25
C ALA A 135 16.18 11.79 -2.57
N GLY A 136 14.90 11.62 -2.26
CA GLY A 136 14.39 10.42 -1.61
C GLY A 136 14.41 9.18 -2.52
N VAL A 137 14.26 8.02 -1.91
CA VAL A 137 14.08 6.73 -2.59
C VAL A 137 12.70 6.20 -2.27
N SER A 138 11.90 5.90 -3.29
CA SER A 138 10.49 5.54 -3.15
C SER A 138 10.13 4.26 -3.91
N PRO A 139 10.54 3.05 -3.43
CA PRO A 139 10.08 1.79 -4.01
C PRO A 139 8.56 1.61 -3.87
N LEU A 140 7.98 0.86 -4.82
CA LEU A 140 6.61 0.38 -4.73
C LEU A 140 6.56 -0.83 -3.78
N LEU A 141 5.59 -0.83 -2.88
CA LEU A 141 5.25 -1.92 -1.98
C LEU A 141 3.78 -2.28 -2.16
N VAL A 142 3.46 -3.56 -2.30
CA VAL A 142 2.08 -4.05 -2.29
C VAL A 142 1.84 -4.85 -1.02
N ILE A 143 0.80 -4.48 -0.28
CA ILE A 143 0.36 -5.18 0.92
C ILE A 143 -0.91 -5.94 0.59
N GLY A 144 -0.83 -7.27 0.69
CA GLY A 144 -1.95 -8.18 0.55
C GLY A 144 -2.65 -8.47 1.86
N TYR A 145 -3.71 -9.27 1.79
CA TYR A 145 -4.51 -9.67 2.93
C TYR A 145 -3.75 -10.52 3.96
N GLU A 146 -4.19 -10.43 5.21
CA GLU A 146 -4.04 -11.52 6.17
C GLU A 146 -5.04 -12.65 5.83
N GLY A 147 -4.59 -13.90 5.87
CA GLY A 147 -5.39 -15.08 5.53
C GLY A 147 -5.07 -15.66 4.15
N SER A 148 -5.68 -16.80 3.83
CA SER A 148 -5.46 -17.50 2.56
C SER A 148 -6.66 -17.47 1.60
N GLY A 149 -7.77 -16.86 2.01
CA GLY A 149 -9.02 -16.84 1.24
C GLY A 149 -9.85 -18.13 1.35
N GLU A 150 -9.42 -19.07 2.18
CA GLU A 150 -10.13 -20.32 2.47
C GLU A 150 -11.20 -20.09 3.54
N GLU A 151 -12.23 -20.94 3.62
CA GLU A 151 -13.34 -20.78 4.59
C GLU A 151 -12.83 -20.69 6.05
N HIS A 152 -11.84 -21.51 6.39
CA HIS A 152 -11.23 -21.53 7.73
C HIS A 152 -10.16 -20.46 7.94
N SER A 153 -9.75 -19.75 6.88
CA SER A 153 -8.76 -18.67 6.90
C SER A 153 -9.12 -17.61 5.85
N PRO A 154 -10.23 -16.89 6.06
CA PRO A 154 -10.69 -15.90 5.11
C PRO A 154 -9.70 -14.74 5.04
N TYR A 155 -9.69 -14.05 3.91
CA TYR A 155 -9.02 -12.77 3.80
C TYR A 155 -9.68 -11.74 4.72
N LEU A 156 -8.86 -11.11 5.58
CA LEU A 156 -9.31 -10.04 6.47
C LEU A 156 -9.21 -8.69 5.75
N ILE A 157 -10.26 -7.88 5.83
CA ILE A 157 -10.33 -6.57 5.17
C ILE A 157 -10.28 -5.48 6.24
N HIS A 158 -9.25 -4.63 6.20
CA HIS A 158 -9.05 -3.57 7.19
C HIS A 158 -9.33 -2.16 6.65
N ASN A 159 -9.33 -1.99 5.34
CA ASN A 159 -9.55 -0.69 4.72
C ASN A 159 -10.24 -0.80 3.35
N LEU A 160 -10.48 0.36 2.73
CA LEU A 160 -11.12 0.48 1.43
C LEU A 160 -10.36 -0.23 0.30
N TYR A 161 -9.03 -0.28 0.36
CA TYR A 161 -8.20 -0.95 -0.64
C TYR A 161 -8.34 -2.47 -0.54
N GLY A 162 -8.37 -3.01 0.68
CA GLY A 162 -8.70 -4.41 0.94
C GLY A 162 -10.11 -4.74 0.47
N LEU A 163 -11.09 -3.85 0.66
CA LEU A 163 -12.44 -4.05 0.11
C LEU A 163 -12.41 -4.08 -1.43
N ASN A 164 -11.62 -3.18 -2.06
CA ASN A 164 -11.50 -3.11 -3.51
C ASN A 164 -10.81 -4.34 -4.12
N ALA A 165 -9.85 -4.92 -3.41
CA ALA A 165 -9.08 -6.08 -3.86
C ALA A 165 -9.89 -7.40 -3.89
N ILE A 166 -11.15 -7.40 -3.43
CA ILE A 166 -12.07 -8.55 -3.61
C ILE A 166 -12.18 -8.95 -5.09
N ARG A 167 -12.03 -7.97 -6.00
CA ARG A 167 -12.09 -8.19 -7.45
C ARG A 167 -11.02 -9.14 -7.99
N GLU A 168 -9.92 -9.31 -7.25
CA GLU A 168 -8.80 -10.16 -7.67
C GLU A 168 -9.10 -11.65 -7.46
N ASP A 169 -10.00 -12.00 -6.54
CA ASP A 169 -10.49 -13.37 -6.36
C ASP A 169 -11.97 -13.39 -5.92
N LEU A 170 -12.86 -13.34 -6.90
CA LEU A 170 -14.30 -13.32 -6.67
C LEU A 170 -14.86 -14.59 -6.00
N THR A 171 -14.05 -15.64 -5.82
CA THR A 171 -14.47 -16.93 -5.25
C THR A 171 -14.01 -17.15 -3.82
N ALA A 172 -13.09 -16.33 -3.31
CA ALA A 172 -12.53 -16.46 -1.98
C ALA A 172 -13.51 -16.09 -0.84
N HIS A 173 -13.10 -16.42 0.38
CA HIS A 173 -13.79 -16.07 1.61
C HIS A 173 -13.17 -14.82 2.24
N TYR A 174 -14.01 -13.85 2.58
CA TYR A 174 -13.64 -12.54 3.11
C TYR A 174 -14.37 -12.24 4.42
N ARG A 175 -13.71 -11.48 5.29
CA ARG A 175 -14.30 -10.94 6.51
C ARG A 175 -13.83 -9.52 6.77
N LEU A 176 -14.73 -8.64 7.18
CA LEU A 176 -14.34 -7.32 7.69
C LEU A 176 -13.62 -7.47 9.03
N ALA A 177 -12.50 -6.77 9.17
CA ALA A 177 -11.68 -6.75 10.38
C ALA A 177 -11.52 -5.34 10.96
N ASN A 178 -12.15 -4.34 10.34
CA ASN A 178 -12.22 -2.95 10.79
C ASN A 178 -13.44 -2.27 10.15
N ASP A 179 -13.84 -1.12 10.70
CA ASP A 179 -14.72 -0.19 9.98
C ASP A 179 -13.99 0.31 8.72
N ILE A 180 -14.73 0.36 7.62
CA ILE A 180 -14.21 0.77 6.31
C ILE A 180 -14.73 2.16 5.98
N ASP A 181 -13.85 3.15 6.02
CA ASP A 181 -14.13 4.48 5.47
C ASP A 181 -13.99 4.45 3.95
N ALA A 182 -15.11 4.53 3.23
CA ALA A 182 -15.16 4.57 1.78
C ALA A 182 -15.29 5.98 1.21
N SER A 183 -15.14 7.05 2.01
CA SER A 183 -15.31 8.44 1.56
C SER A 183 -14.36 8.86 0.43
N ALA A 184 -13.18 8.24 0.34
CA ALA A 184 -12.24 8.45 -0.75
C ALA A 184 -12.87 8.14 -2.14
N THR A 185 -13.88 7.26 -2.19
CA THR A 185 -14.62 6.99 -3.43
C THR A 185 -15.35 8.22 -4.00
N ALA A 186 -15.56 9.28 -3.20
CA ALA A 186 -16.15 10.54 -3.66
C ALA A 186 -15.15 11.53 -4.27
N GLU A 187 -13.83 11.24 -4.20
CA GLU A 187 -12.80 12.14 -4.69
C GLU A 187 -12.86 12.30 -6.21
N THR A 188 -13.08 13.53 -6.68
CA THR A 188 -13.21 13.85 -8.12
C THR A 188 -11.88 13.84 -8.86
N ASP A 189 -10.79 14.09 -8.15
CA ASP A 189 -9.46 14.24 -8.74
C ASP A 189 -8.64 12.95 -8.64
N SER A 190 -9.19 11.91 -8.01
CA SER A 190 -8.55 10.61 -7.89
C SER A 190 -8.73 9.79 -9.17
N PRO A 191 -7.65 9.49 -9.91
CA PRO A 191 -7.73 8.53 -11.03
C PRO A 191 -8.06 7.12 -10.52
N TYR A 192 -7.74 6.83 -9.26
CA TYR A 192 -8.00 5.54 -8.63
C TYR A 192 -9.51 5.31 -8.40
N TRP A 193 -10.27 6.36 -8.08
CA TRP A 193 -11.73 6.33 -7.92
C TRP A 193 -12.49 6.86 -9.14
N HIS A 194 -11.91 6.64 -10.32
CA HIS A 194 -12.52 6.92 -11.63
C HIS A 194 -12.97 8.37 -11.81
N SER A 195 -12.20 9.33 -11.31
CA SER A 195 -12.37 10.77 -11.56
C SER A 195 -13.79 11.28 -11.31
N GLY A 196 -14.36 10.92 -10.15
CA GLY A 196 -15.70 11.34 -9.73
C GLY A 196 -16.84 10.38 -10.08
N HIS A 197 -16.57 9.25 -10.76
CA HIS A 197 -17.55 8.16 -10.86
C HIS A 197 -17.63 7.29 -9.60
N GLY A 198 -16.61 7.37 -8.76
CA GLY A 198 -16.49 6.62 -7.51
C GLY A 198 -16.38 5.12 -7.70
N TRP A 199 -16.89 4.37 -6.73
CA TRP A 199 -16.71 2.93 -6.67
C TRP A 199 -17.24 2.23 -7.93
N GLU A 200 -16.45 1.30 -8.45
CA GLU A 200 -16.87 0.41 -9.53
C GLU A 200 -17.62 -0.79 -8.92
N PRO A 201 -18.88 -1.08 -9.28
CA PRO A 201 -19.56 -2.25 -8.71
C PRO A 201 -18.80 -3.57 -8.93
N ILE A 202 -18.69 -4.43 -7.91
CA ILE A 202 -18.06 -5.75 -8.04
C ILE A 202 -19.03 -6.71 -8.73
N GLY A 203 -18.69 -7.19 -9.93
CA GLY A 203 -19.50 -8.13 -10.70
C GLY A 203 -19.23 -9.59 -10.34
N ASP A 204 -20.25 -10.42 -10.48
CA ASP A 204 -20.20 -11.89 -10.43
C ASP A 204 -19.50 -12.47 -9.19
N PHE A 205 -19.75 -11.83 -8.04
CA PHE A 205 -19.18 -12.26 -6.77
C PHE A 205 -19.73 -13.63 -6.37
N ALA A 206 -18.85 -14.62 -6.24
CA ALA A 206 -19.18 -16.04 -6.07
C ALA A 206 -18.68 -16.62 -4.74
N GLY A 207 -17.87 -15.87 -3.99
CA GLY A 207 -17.30 -16.21 -2.69
C GLY A 207 -18.19 -15.75 -1.52
N THR A 208 -17.57 -15.51 -0.36
CA THR A 208 -18.31 -15.05 0.83
C THR A 208 -17.76 -13.76 1.39
N LEU A 209 -18.63 -12.80 1.76
CA LEU A 209 -18.23 -11.63 2.55
C LEU A 209 -19.02 -11.59 3.86
N LYS A 210 -18.30 -11.57 4.98
CA LYS A 210 -18.87 -11.51 6.32
C LYS A 210 -18.50 -10.20 7.03
N GLY A 211 -19.48 -9.44 7.52
CA GLY A 211 -19.24 -8.13 8.14
C GLY A 211 -18.95 -8.14 9.65
N ASP A 212 -19.25 -9.23 10.34
CA ASP A 212 -19.00 -9.40 11.78
C ASP A 212 -17.68 -10.15 12.06
N HIS A 213 -16.99 -9.67 13.09
CA HIS A 213 -15.96 -10.40 13.80
C HIS A 213 -16.49 -10.72 15.20
N ALA A 214 -16.12 -11.88 15.77
CA ALA A 214 -16.57 -12.42 17.06
C ALA A 214 -16.95 -11.40 18.18
N ASP A 215 -16.29 -10.26 18.26
CA ASP A 215 -16.48 -9.23 19.30
C ASP A 215 -16.88 -7.84 18.76
N SER A 216 -17.12 -7.67 17.45
CA SER A 216 -17.40 -6.37 16.82
C SER A 216 -18.21 -6.48 15.53
N ILE A 217 -19.09 -5.52 15.31
CA ILE A 217 -19.82 -5.35 14.05
C ILE A 217 -19.18 -4.18 13.32
N TYR A 218 -18.64 -4.44 12.13
CA TYR A 218 -18.00 -3.41 11.33
C TYR A 218 -18.92 -2.87 10.24
N GLY A 219 -18.80 -1.58 9.96
CA GLY A 219 -19.52 -0.88 8.90
C GLY A 219 -18.64 -0.55 7.70
N ILE A 220 -19.28 -0.41 6.54
CA ILE A 220 -18.73 0.26 5.36
C ILE A 220 -19.43 1.61 5.27
N HIS A 221 -18.68 2.68 5.48
CA HIS A 221 -19.18 4.05 5.62
C HIS A 221 -18.93 4.87 4.37
N ASP A 222 -19.87 5.76 4.04
CA ASP A 222 -19.68 6.84 3.07
C ASP A 222 -19.30 6.37 1.65
N LEU A 223 -19.76 5.17 1.27
CA LEU A 223 -19.57 4.63 -0.07
C LEU A 223 -20.26 5.53 -1.11
N PHE A 224 -19.50 6.01 -2.09
CA PHE A 224 -19.99 6.84 -3.18
C PHE A 224 -19.90 6.12 -4.53
N ILE A 225 -21.01 6.11 -5.26
CA ILE A 225 -21.08 5.63 -6.65
C ILE A 225 -21.92 6.61 -7.48
N HIS A 226 -21.34 7.15 -8.56
CA HIS A 226 -22.05 8.01 -9.51
C HIS A 226 -21.88 7.53 -10.95
N ARG A 227 -22.75 6.60 -11.34
CA ARG A 227 -22.75 5.94 -12.66
C ARG A 227 -24.15 5.97 -13.28
N PRO A 228 -24.70 7.17 -13.57
CA PRO A 228 -26.11 7.35 -13.95
C PRO A 228 -26.53 6.63 -15.24
N ASP A 229 -25.56 6.22 -16.07
CA ASP A 229 -25.80 5.50 -17.32
C ASP A 229 -25.58 3.98 -17.22
N SER A 230 -25.08 3.49 -16.08
CA SER A 230 -24.75 2.07 -15.87
C SER A 230 -25.89 1.31 -15.19
N ASN A 231 -26.10 0.05 -15.59
CA ASN A 231 -27.02 -0.85 -14.90
C ASN A 231 -26.29 -1.62 -13.80
N ARG A 232 -27.04 -2.23 -12.87
CA ARG A 232 -26.49 -3.09 -11.79
C ARG A 232 -25.50 -2.33 -10.92
N VAL A 233 -25.95 -1.21 -10.36
CA VAL A 233 -25.10 -0.30 -9.58
C VAL A 233 -25.38 -0.48 -8.09
N ALA A 234 -24.35 -0.88 -7.34
CA ALA A 234 -24.31 -1.07 -5.89
C ALA A 234 -22.85 -1.38 -5.48
N LEU A 235 -22.59 -1.72 -4.20
CA LEU A 235 -21.30 -2.31 -3.79
C LEU A 235 -20.94 -3.52 -4.69
N PHE A 236 -21.87 -4.45 -4.85
CA PHE A 236 -21.79 -5.57 -5.81
C PHE A 236 -22.74 -5.36 -6.99
N ALA A 237 -22.25 -5.34 -8.23
CA ALA A 237 -23.12 -5.41 -9.41
C ALA A 237 -23.99 -6.69 -9.40
N SER A 238 -23.38 -7.83 -9.09
CA SER A 238 -24.08 -9.11 -8.97
C SER A 238 -23.46 -10.01 -7.91
N ILE A 239 -24.31 -10.68 -7.14
CA ILE A 239 -23.95 -11.82 -6.30
C ILE A 239 -24.42 -13.09 -7.03
N ALA A 240 -23.47 -13.95 -7.39
CA ALA A 240 -23.71 -15.21 -8.10
C ALA A 240 -24.47 -16.23 -7.22
N PRO A 241 -25.04 -17.30 -7.80
CA PRO A 241 -25.79 -18.29 -7.02
C PRO A 241 -25.03 -18.96 -5.87
N SER A 242 -23.70 -19.09 -5.98
CA SER A 242 -22.83 -19.60 -4.92
C SER A 242 -22.41 -18.53 -3.91
N GLY A 243 -22.57 -17.25 -4.25
CA GLY A 243 -22.11 -16.14 -3.44
C GLY A 243 -22.97 -15.96 -2.19
N ALA A 244 -22.32 -15.60 -1.08
CA ALA A 244 -22.98 -15.30 0.17
C ALA A 244 -22.45 -14.00 0.79
N VAL A 245 -23.36 -13.12 1.20
CA VAL A 245 -23.02 -11.90 1.92
C VAL A 245 -23.80 -11.88 3.23
N SER A 246 -23.09 -11.84 4.35
CA SER A 246 -23.70 -11.88 5.67
C SER A 246 -23.22 -10.75 6.57
N ASP A 247 -24.16 -10.18 7.33
CA ASP A 247 -23.90 -9.24 8.41
C ASP A 247 -23.06 -8.01 7.99
N VAL A 248 -23.12 -7.63 6.70
CA VAL A 248 -22.49 -6.42 6.16
C VAL A 248 -23.40 -5.22 6.41
N HIS A 249 -22.84 -4.18 7.02
CA HIS A 249 -23.53 -2.95 7.36
C HIS A 249 -23.02 -1.81 6.48
N LEU A 250 -23.84 -1.32 5.56
CA LEU A 250 -23.57 -0.11 4.80
C LEU A 250 -24.17 1.10 5.53
N VAL A 251 -23.39 2.15 5.72
CA VAL A 251 -23.82 3.36 6.44
C VAL A 251 -23.52 4.58 5.57
N SER A 252 -24.50 5.46 5.40
CA SER A 252 -24.34 6.74 4.69
C SER A 252 -23.89 6.62 3.22
N ALA A 253 -24.20 5.50 2.55
CA ALA A 253 -23.85 5.31 1.15
C ALA A 253 -24.69 6.21 0.21
N ASN A 254 -24.07 6.79 -0.82
CA ASN A 254 -24.71 7.60 -1.86
C ASN A 254 -24.47 6.99 -3.24
N ILE A 255 -25.55 6.46 -3.84
CA ILE A 255 -25.47 5.57 -4.99
C ILE A 255 -26.42 6.06 -6.07
N THR A 256 -25.87 6.36 -7.24
CA THR A 256 -26.60 6.74 -8.44
C THR A 256 -26.27 5.80 -9.59
N GLY A 257 -27.30 5.14 -10.12
CA GLY A 257 -27.22 4.26 -11.29
C GLY A 257 -28.34 4.50 -12.31
N LYS A 258 -28.39 3.68 -13.36
CA LYS A 258 -29.47 3.69 -14.36
C LYS A 258 -30.60 2.73 -14.00
N ASN A 259 -30.42 1.43 -14.24
CA ASN A 259 -31.42 0.40 -13.93
C ASN A 259 -30.82 -0.64 -12.99
N VAL A 260 -31.67 -1.27 -12.16
CA VAL A 260 -31.26 -2.33 -11.23
C VAL A 260 -30.22 -1.77 -10.26
N VAL A 261 -30.67 -0.86 -9.39
CA VAL A 261 -29.82 -0.13 -8.45
C VAL A 261 -30.16 -0.55 -7.04
N GLY A 262 -29.15 -0.95 -6.27
CA GLY A 262 -29.25 -1.31 -4.86
C GLY A 262 -28.14 -0.63 -4.05
N SER A 263 -28.21 -0.70 -2.72
CA SER A 263 -27.06 -0.30 -1.91
C SER A 263 -26.02 -1.41 -1.78
N LEU A 264 -26.47 -2.62 -1.41
CA LEU A 264 -25.62 -3.79 -1.24
C LEU A 264 -25.36 -4.49 -2.57
N THR A 265 -26.41 -4.80 -3.33
CA THR A 265 -26.22 -5.40 -4.66
C THR A 265 -27.24 -4.91 -5.69
N GLY A 266 -26.77 -4.77 -6.93
CA GLY A 266 -27.65 -4.56 -8.07
C GLY A 266 -28.52 -5.79 -8.28
N SER A 267 -27.92 -6.97 -8.47
CA SER A 267 -28.63 -8.23 -8.70
C SER A 267 -28.19 -9.34 -7.75
N ASN A 268 -29.13 -9.84 -6.95
CA ASN A 268 -28.89 -10.99 -6.10
C ASN A 268 -29.39 -12.29 -6.74
N TYR A 269 -28.50 -13.26 -6.95
CA TYR A 269 -28.85 -14.66 -7.23
C TYR A 269 -28.42 -15.62 -6.10
N GLY A 270 -27.66 -15.13 -5.12
CA GLY A 270 -27.09 -15.90 -4.02
C GLY A 270 -27.83 -15.71 -2.69
N GLN A 271 -27.07 -15.68 -1.60
CA GLN A 271 -27.60 -15.58 -0.23
C GLN A 271 -27.21 -14.26 0.42
N ILE A 272 -28.20 -13.49 0.87
CA ILE A 272 -28.01 -12.28 1.68
C ILE A 272 -28.66 -12.50 3.03
N THR A 273 -27.88 -12.34 4.10
CA THR A 273 -28.35 -12.61 5.46
C THR A 273 -27.87 -11.54 6.42
N GLY A 274 -28.74 -10.99 7.27
CA GLY A 274 -28.29 -10.07 8.34
C GLY A 274 -27.73 -8.73 7.87
N CYS A 275 -27.70 -8.46 6.56
CA CYS A 275 -27.14 -7.22 6.03
C CYS A 275 -28.06 -6.02 6.27
N VAL A 276 -27.46 -4.86 6.54
CA VAL A 276 -28.16 -3.62 6.86
C VAL A 276 -27.64 -2.51 5.97
N ALA A 277 -28.54 -1.75 5.35
CA ALA A 277 -28.22 -0.47 4.73
C ALA A 277 -28.85 0.64 5.57
N ALA A 278 -28.05 1.47 6.24
CA ALA A 278 -28.51 2.54 7.09
C ALA A 278 -28.20 3.90 6.47
N GLU A 279 -29.18 4.80 6.47
CA GLU A 279 -29.00 6.19 6.02
C GLU A 279 -28.49 6.29 4.58
N THR A 280 -28.88 5.33 3.74
CA THR A 280 -28.42 5.27 2.34
C THR A 280 -29.30 6.10 1.41
N GLU A 281 -28.69 6.64 0.37
CA GLU A 281 -29.35 7.37 -0.70
C GLU A 281 -29.15 6.62 -2.02
N VAL A 282 -30.22 6.05 -2.56
CA VAL A 282 -30.17 5.24 -3.78
C VAL A 282 -31.05 5.86 -4.86
N ARG A 283 -30.45 6.18 -6.01
CA ARG A 283 -31.13 6.79 -7.17
C ARG A 283 -30.95 5.94 -8.43
N GLY A 284 -32.04 5.77 -9.16
CA GLY A 284 -32.02 5.16 -10.50
C GLY A 284 -33.31 5.41 -11.28
N ALA A 285 -33.33 5.04 -12.55
CA ALA A 285 -34.48 5.17 -13.45
C ALA A 285 -35.48 4.02 -13.31
N ALA A 286 -35.02 2.77 -13.14
CA ALA A 286 -35.86 1.59 -12.99
C ALA A 286 -35.24 0.55 -12.04
N ASP A 287 -36.08 -0.25 -11.38
CA ASP A 287 -35.68 -1.32 -10.44
C ASP A 287 -34.71 -0.82 -9.36
N VAL A 288 -35.18 0.13 -8.55
CA VAL A 288 -34.41 0.77 -7.47
C VAL A 288 -34.87 0.20 -6.14
N GLY A 289 -33.95 -0.45 -5.42
CA GLY A 289 -34.21 -0.99 -4.08
C GLY A 289 -33.23 -0.44 -3.05
N GLY A 290 -33.69 -0.29 -1.81
CA GLY A 290 -32.86 0.26 -0.72
C GLY A 290 -31.70 -0.65 -0.33
N LEU A 291 -31.83 -1.97 -0.54
CA LEU A 291 -30.77 -2.97 -0.31
C LEU A 291 -30.35 -3.65 -1.61
N VAL A 292 -31.33 -4.13 -2.36
CA VAL A 292 -31.15 -4.94 -3.57
C VAL A 292 -32.01 -4.39 -4.70
N GLY A 293 -31.44 -4.15 -5.87
CA GLY A 293 -32.21 -3.68 -7.04
C GLY A 293 -33.10 -4.77 -7.64
N TYR A 294 -32.52 -5.94 -7.91
CA TYR A 294 -33.21 -7.14 -8.42
C TYR A 294 -32.84 -8.37 -7.59
N ASN A 295 -33.83 -9.14 -7.14
CA ASN A 295 -33.61 -10.34 -6.33
C ASN A 295 -34.23 -11.58 -6.99
N SER A 296 -33.39 -12.59 -7.23
CA SER A 296 -33.78 -13.98 -7.56
C SER A 296 -33.14 -15.00 -6.60
N GLY A 297 -32.41 -14.54 -5.58
CA GLY A 297 -31.82 -15.34 -4.51
C GLY A 297 -32.61 -15.24 -3.18
N SER A 298 -31.95 -15.59 -2.08
CA SER A 298 -32.51 -15.49 -0.72
C SER A 298 -32.07 -14.21 -0.02
N ILE A 299 -33.01 -13.56 0.68
CA ILE A 299 -32.73 -12.44 1.58
C ILE A 299 -33.41 -12.74 2.91
N THR A 300 -32.65 -12.80 4.00
CA THR A 300 -33.18 -13.06 5.34
C THR A 300 -32.58 -12.12 6.38
N ARG A 301 -33.39 -11.68 7.36
CA ARG A 301 -32.95 -10.83 8.48
C ARG A 301 -32.23 -9.53 8.04
N SER A 302 -32.58 -8.98 6.89
CA SER A 302 -31.94 -7.78 6.34
C SER A 302 -32.88 -6.57 6.31
N SER A 303 -32.31 -5.37 6.37
CA SER A 303 -33.06 -4.13 6.37
C SER A 303 -32.37 -3.04 5.55
N ALA A 304 -33.15 -2.07 5.10
CA ALA A 304 -32.66 -0.84 4.51
C ALA A 304 -33.44 0.36 5.07
N THR A 305 -32.72 1.41 5.44
CA THR A 305 -33.25 2.73 5.78
C THR A 305 -32.57 3.80 4.92
N GLY A 306 -33.28 4.90 4.70
CA GLY A 306 -32.84 5.98 3.82
C GLY A 306 -33.75 6.14 2.59
N ASN A 307 -33.32 7.00 1.66
CA ASN A 307 -34.14 7.45 0.54
C ASN A 307 -33.87 6.62 -0.71
N THR A 308 -34.95 6.08 -1.30
CA THR A 308 -34.92 5.43 -2.61
C THR A 308 -35.71 6.28 -3.60
N THR A 309 -35.05 6.71 -4.67
CA THR A 309 -35.67 7.59 -5.68
C THR A 309 -35.65 6.91 -7.05
N GLY A 310 -36.83 6.59 -7.56
CA GLY A 310 -37.04 6.30 -8.98
C GLY A 310 -37.16 7.62 -9.73
N LEU A 311 -36.22 7.93 -10.63
CA LEU A 311 -36.17 9.20 -11.35
C LEU A 311 -37.24 9.31 -12.44
N GLY A 312 -37.87 8.19 -12.82
CA GLY A 312 -38.85 8.12 -13.90
C GLY A 312 -38.23 8.43 -15.26
N LEU A 313 -38.58 7.66 -16.28
CA LEU A 313 -38.36 8.13 -17.66
C LEU A 313 -39.42 9.20 -17.94
N SER A 314 -39.06 10.48 -17.91
CA SER A 314 -39.88 11.50 -18.57
C SER A 314 -39.83 11.23 -20.07
N LEU A 315 -40.86 10.59 -20.62
CA LEU A 315 -41.07 10.54 -22.07
C LEU A 315 -41.25 12.00 -22.53
N SER A 316 -40.26 12.54 -23.26
CA SER A 316 -40.38 13.78 -24.03
C SER A 316 -41.01 13.50 -25.39
#